data_AF-A0A7X6M8X3-F1
#
_entry.id   AF-A0A7X6M8X3-F1
#
_cell.length_a   1.000
_cell.length_b   1.000
_cell.length_c   1.000
_cell.angle_alpha   90.00
_cell.angle_beta   90.00
_cell.angle_gamma   90.00
#
_symmetry.space_group_name_H-M   'P 1'
#
loop_
_entity.id
_entity.type
_entity.pdbx_description
1 polymer ?
#
loop_
_entity_poly.entity_id
_entity_poly.type
_entity_poly.pdbx_seq_one_letter_code
_entity_poly.pdbx_strand_id
1 'polypeptide(L)' 'MPEPTAYAHDQITAALNRAVEDIADAASLPEEGTIDALNLLINAAAHYLEHPNDGLAEAVEASYDATFDEVLGWISS' A
#
# COMPACT_ATOMS: atom_id res chain seq x y z
N MET A 1 -14.26 15.07 21.96
CA MET A 1 -13.11 14.78 21.08
C MET A 1 -13.29 15.63 19.84
N PRO A 2 -12.23 16.14 19.19
CA PRO A 2 -12.40 16.80 17.91
C PRO A 2 -13.02 15.82 16.90
N GLU A 3 -13.88 16.33 16.03
CA GLU A 3 -14.41 15.55 14.91
C GLU A 3 -13.26 15.07 14.03
N PRO A 4 -13.30 13.82 13.53
CA PRO A 4 -12.27 13.31 12.62
C PRO A 4 -12.21 14.17 11.36
N THR A 5 -11.00 14.52 10.94
CA THR A 5 -10.77 15.21 9.67
C THR A 5 -10.89 14.21 8.53
N ALA A 6 -11.78 14.47 7.58
CA ALA A 6 -11.89 13.67 6.36
C ALA A 6 -10.86 14.14 5.33
N TYR A 7 -10.17 13.21 4.69
CA TYR A 7 -9.23 13.45 3.60
C TYR A 7 -9.71 12.76 2.33
N ALA A 8 -9.40 13.34 1.17
CA ALA A 8 -9.65 12.68 -0.10
C ALA A 8 -8.71 11.48 -0.28
N HIS A 9 -9.15 10.48 -1.05
CA HIS A 9 -8.36 9.29 -1.39
C HIS A 9 -6.95 9.65 -1.86
N ASP A 10 -6.82 10.55 -2.84
CA ASP A 10 -5.52 10.96 -3.38
C ASP A 10 -4.62 11.65 -2.34
N GLN A 11 -5.20 12.32 -1.33
CA GLN A 11 -4.42 12.94 -0.25
C GLN A 11 -3.85 11.87 0.69
N ILE A 12 -4.62 10.82 0.98
CA ILE A 12 -4.18 9.71 1.81
C ILE A 12 -3.07 8.95 1.08
N THR A 13 -3.31 8.58 -0.17
CA THR A 13 -2.34 7.83 -0.99
C THR A 13 -1.05 8.62 -1.20
N ALA A 14 -1.12 9.92 -1.49
CA ALA A 14 0.07 10.75 -1.63
C ALA A 14 0.87 10.87 -0.32
N ALA A 15 0.19 11.02 0.82
CA ALA A 15 0.85 11.08 2.12
C ALA A 15 1.54 9.76 2.49
N LEU A 16 0.90 8.62 2.20
CA LEU A 16 1.48 7.30 2.45
C LEU A 16 2.69 7.02 1.56
N ASN A 17 2.61 7.32 0.26
CA ASN A 17 3.74 7.17 -0.66
C ASN A 17 4.95 7.99 -0.19
N ARG A 18 4.72 9.26 0.16
CA ARG A 18 5.79 10.11 0.72
C ARG A 18 6.40 9.53 1.99
N ALA A 19 5.58 8.97 2.89
CA ALA A 19 6.07 8.35 4.11
C ALA A 19 6.93 7.12 3.82
N VAL A 20 6.56 6.31 2.80
CA VAL A 20 7.35 5.17 2.35
C VAL A 20 8.69 5.63 1.79
N GLU A 21 8.72 6.66 0.94
CA GLU A 21 9.97 7.27 0.44
C GLU A 21 10.87 7.76 1.58
N ASP A 22 10.32 8.55 2.52
CA ASP A 22 11.06 9.08 3.66
C ASP A 22 11.64 7.95 4.55
N ILE A 23 10.88 6.85 4.75
CA ILE A 23 11.33 5.68 5.52
C ILE A 23 12.39 4.88 4.76
N ALA A 24 12.18 4.65 3.47
CA ALA A 24 13.11 3.94 2.61
C ALA A 24 14.49 4.59 2.62
N ASP A 25 14.52 5.92 2.48
CA ASP A 25 15.73 6.72 2.54
C ASP A 25 16.38 6.69 3.93
N ALA A 26 15.58 6.86 4.99
CA ALA A 26 16.10 6.93 6.36
C ALA A 26 16.67 5.60 6.87
N ALA A 27 16.08 4.48 6.45
CA ALA A 27 16.49 3.13 6.86
C ALA A 27 17.38 2.41 5.84
N SER A 28 17.68 3.04 4.70
CA SER A 28 18.38 2.43 3.57
C SER A 28 17.77 1.08 3.19
N LEU A 29 16.44 1.04 3.02
CA LEU A 29 15.73 -0.18 2.67
C LEU A 29 16.21 -0.70 1.30
N PRO A 30 16.21 -2.02 1.07
CA PRO A 30 16.49 -2.56 -0.25
C PRO A 30 15.45 -2.07 -1.25
N GLU A 31 15.90 -1.83 -2.49
CA GLU A 31 15.06 -1.26 -3.56
C GLU A 31 13.93 -2.20 -3.99
N GLU A 32 14.11 -3.52 -3.80
CA GLU A 32 13.16 -4.58 -4.16
C GLU A 32 12.66 -5.30 -2.90
N GLY A 33 11.48 -5.92 -2.99
CA GLY A 33 10.88 -6.76 -1.96
C GLY A 33 10.28 -5.97 -0.79
N THR A 34 11.10 -5.22 -0.06
CA THR A 34 10.60 -4.37 1.04
C THR A 34 9.78 -3.20 0.51
N ILE A 35 10.22 -2.56 -0.57
CA ILE A 35 9.45 -1.50 -1.23
C ILE A 35 8.16 -2.06 -1.84
N ASP A 36 8.20 -3.26 -2.43
CA ASP A 36 7.00 -3.92 -2.96
C ASP A 36 5.98 -4.23 -1.87
N ALA A 37 6.43 -4.65 -0.68
CA ALA A 37 5.56 -4.86 0.47
C ALA A 37 4.90 -3.58 0.96
N LEU A 38 5.63 -2.46 0.96
CA LEU A 38 5.12 -1.15 1.34
C LEU A 38 4.12 -0.62 0.30
N ASN A 39 4.38 -0.82 -0.98
CA ASN A 39 3.45 -0.49 -2.05
C ASN A 39 2.15 -1.32 -1.95
N LEU A 40 2.26 -2.62 -1.66
CA LEU A 40 1.10 -3.48 -1.42
C LEU A 40 0.29 -2.99 -0.21
N LEU A 41 0.95 -2.60 0.88
CA LEU A 41 0.28 -2.03 2.05
C LEU A 41 -0.54 -0.79 1.69
N ILE A 42 0.03 0.12 0.90
CA ILE A 42 -0.67 1.36 0.48
C ILE A 42 -1.90 1.02 -0.34
N ASN A 43 -1.73 0.15 -1.35
CA ASN A 43 -2.82 -0.25 -2.24
C ASN A 43 -3.94 -1.00 -1.48
N ALA A 44 -3.57 -1.90 -0.57
CA ALA A 44 -4.54 -2.59 0.27
C ALA A 44 -5.29 -1.63 1.21
N ALA A 45 -4.58 -0.69 1.83
CA ALA A 45 -5.21 0.31 2.69
C ALA A 45 -6.20 1.20 1.92
N ALA A 46 -5.82 1.64 0.71
CA ALA A 46 -6.70 2.37 -0.20
C ALA A 46 -7.94 1.53 -0.56
N HIS A 47 -7.76 0.27 -0.94
CA HIS A 47 -8.86 -0.65 -1.27
C HIS A 47 -9.83 -0.82 -0.10
N TYR A 48 -9.33 -1.06 1.11
CA TYR A 48 -10.18 -1.27 2.29
C TYR A 48 -10.98 -0.04 2.71
N LEU A 49 -10.54 1.17 2.38
CA LEU A 49 -11.33 2.38 2.63
C LEU A 49 -12.59 2.44 1.76
N GLU A 50 -12.53 1.88 0.54
CA GLU A 50 -13.65 1.83 -0.40
C GLU A 50 -14.45 0.52 -0.28
N HIS A 51 -13.76 -0.57 0.08
CA HIS A 51 -14.27 -1.95 0.15
C HIS A 51 -13.91 -2.60 1.51
N PRO A 52 -14.53 -2.18 2.63
CA PRO A 52 -14.09 -2.55 3.97
C PRO A 52 -14.27 -4.03 4.36
N ASN A 53 -14.92 -4.83 3.50
CA ASN A 53 -15.12 -6.27 3.74
C ASN A 53 -14.25 -7.15 2.83
N ASP A 54 -13.52 -6.55 1.89
CA ASP A 54 -12.65 -7.27 0.97
C ASP A 54 -11.33 -7.63 1.67
N GLY A 55 -10.66 -8.65 1.14
CA GLY A 55 -9.36 -9.11 1.62
C GLY A 55 -8.20 -8.63 0.76
N LEU A 56 -7.01 -9.10 1.11
CA LEU A 56 -5.77 -8.72 0.43
C LEU A 56 -5.73 -9.25 -1.01
N ALA A 57 -6.36 -10.38 -1.29
CA ALA A 57 -6.41 -10.96 -2.63
C ALA A 57 -7.21 -10.05 -3.58
N GLU A 58 -8.39 -9.58 -3.14
CA GLU A 58 -9.22 -8.64 -3.89
C GLU A 58 -8.50 -7.31 -4.10
N ALA A 59 -7.79 -6.82 -3.08
CA ALA A 59 -6.99 -5.61 -3.21
C ALA A 59 -5.84 -5.77 -4.24
N VAL A 60 -5.21 -6.94 -4.31
CA VAL A 60 -4.20 -7.23 -5.32
C VAL A 60 -4.80 -7.27 -6.71
N GLU A 61 -5.92 -7.98 -6.90
CA GLU A 61 -6.63 -8.05 -8.18
C GLU A 61 -7.08 -6.68 -8.68
N ALA A 62 -7.43 -5.77 -7.77
CA ALA A 62 -7.83 -4.40 -8.11
C ALA A 62 -6.63 -3.49 -8.47
N SER A 63 -5.45 -3.76 -7.91
CA SER A 63 -4.30 -2.83 -7.95
C SER A 63 -3.20 -3.23 -8.93
N TYR A 64 -3.15 -4.50 -9.32
CA TYR A 64 -2.07 -5.05 -10.12
C TYR A 64 -2.61 -5.90 -11.28
N ASP A 65 -1.91 -5.84 -12.41
CA ASP A 65 -2.08 -6.80 -13.52
C ASP A 65 -1.24 -8.06 -13.23
N ALA A 66 -1.43 -8.63 -12.04
CA ALA A 66 -0.70 -9.78 -11.52
C ALA A 66 -1.56 -10.56 -10.53
N THR A 67 -1.27 -11.85 -10.39
CA THR A 67 -1.91 -12.72 -9.40
C THR A 67 -1.41 -12.44 -7.99
N PHE A 68 -2.20 -12.84 -7.00
CA PHE A 68 -1.81 -12.74 -5.58
C PHE A 68 -0.45 -13.40 -5.29
N ASP A 69 -0.21 -14.59 -5.85
CA ASP A 69 1.04 -15.32 -5.65
C ASP A 69 2.24 -14.62 -6.31
N GLU A 70 2.05 -13.98 -7.48
CA GLU A 70 3.11 -13.21 -8.13
C GLU A 70 3.53 -12.00 -7.30
N VAL A 71 2.55 -11.24 -6.77
CA VAL A 71 2.82 -10.09 -5.91
C VAL A 71 3.53 -10.50 -4.61
N LEU A 72 3.10 -11.61 -3.99
CA LEU A 72 3.80 -12.15 -2.82
C LEU A 72 5.23 -12.59 -3.16
N GLY A 73 5.46 -13.09 -4.37
CA GLY A 73 6.79 -13.43 -4.87
C GLY A 73 7.74 -12.23 -4.90
N TRP A 74 7.27 -11.06 -5.34
CA TRP A 74 8.06 -9.82 -5.35
C TRP A 74 8.54 -9.47 -3.94
N ILE A 75 7.66 -9.57 -2.95
CA ILE A 75 7.96 -9.25 -1.54
C ILE A 75 9.07 -10.13 -0.95
N SER A 76 9.12 -11.39 -1.37
CA SER A 76 10.11 -12.36 -0.88
C SER A 76 11.47 -12.32 -1.60
N SER A 77 11.63 -11.42 -2.58
CA SER A 77 12.83 -11.31 -3.40
C SER A 77 13.98 -10.58 -2.70
#